data_AF-A0AAP6D0K3-F1
#
_entry.id   AF-A0AAP6D0K3-F1
#
_cell.length_a   1.000
_cell.length_b   1.000
_cell.length_c   1.000
_cell.angle_alpha   90.00
_cell.angle_beta   90.00
_cell.angle_gamma   90.00
#
_symmetry.space_group_name_H-M   'P 1'
#
loop_
_entity.id
_entity.type
_entity.pdbx_description
1 polymer ?
#
loop_
_entity_poly.entity_id
_entity_poly.type
_entity_poly.pdbx_seq_one_letter_code
_entity_poly.pdbx_strand_id
1 'polypeptide(L)'
;MKSSSKRPMFGPLQPLAVFSLFSLAFLSISRILLAFWQFDRIESFNDFLYILGQGVRVDIATLCWLFILPALLSSFMPLKGKVGECWKWVLRLWMVAGLWILVYMELATAPFIQEYDLRPNRLFVEYLIYP
;
A
#
# COMPACT_ATOMS: atom_id res chain seq x y z
N MET A 1 39.67 -1.29 4.23
CA MET A 1 38.46 -0.43 4.20
C MET A 1 37.38 -1.08 5.05
N LYS A 2 37.10 -0.54 6.25
CA LYS A 2 35.97 -0.98 7.09
C LYS A 2 34.68 -0.67 6.33
N SER A 3 33.97 -1.69 5.83
CA SER A 3 32.62 -1.47 5.32
C SER A 3 31.78 -0.94 6.47
N SER A 4 31.31 0.29 6.37
CA SER A 4 30.36 0.87 7.30
C SER A 4 29.06 0.06 7.20
N SER A 5 28.96 -0.98 8.02
CA SER A 5 27.73 -1.72 8.23
C SER A 5 26.78 -0.76 8.93
N LYS A 6 26.00 -0.02 8.13
CA LYS A 6 24.92 0.81 8.64
C LYS A 6 24.00 -0.15 9.39
N ARG A 7 24.01 -0.09 10.72
CA ARG A 7 23.06 -0.84 11.53
C ARG A 7 21.66 -0.43 11.07
N PRO A 8 20.78 -1.39 10.78
CA PRO A 8 19.41 -1.08 10.40
C PRO A 8 18.75 -0.28 11.51
N MET A 9 18.34 0.97 11.24
CA MET A 9 17.79 1.89 12.26
C MET A 9 16.52 1.33 12.92
N PHE A 10 15.77 0.48 12.20
CA PHE A 10 14.53 -0.18 12.66
C PHE A 10 14.67 -1.70 12.86
N GLY A 11 15.89 -2.24 12.89
CA GLY A 11 16.13 -3.66 13.10
C GLY A 11 15.38 -4.57 12.10
N PRO A 12 14.71 -5.65 12.53
CA PRO A 12 14.00 -6.59 11.64
C PRO A 12 12.78 -6.00 10.94
N LEU A 13 12.26 -4.85 11.40
CA LEU A 13 11.09 -4.18 10.81
C LEU A 13 11.45 -3.19 9.69
N GLN A 14 12.74 -2.90 9.49
CA GLN A 14 13.18 -1.99 8.43
C GLN A 14 12.62 -2.32 7.03
N PRO A 15 12.63 -3.58 6.54
CA PRO A 15 12.08 -3.87 5.21
C PRO A 15 10.61 -3.52 5.09
N LEU A 16 9.81 -3.75 6.14
CA LEU A 16 8.39 -3.39 6.16
C LEU A 16 8.23 -1.86 6.14
N ALA A 17 8.99 -1.13 6.94
CA ALA A 17 8.90 0.34 6.99
C ALA A 17 9.26 0.99 5.65
N VAL A 18 10.34 0.52 5.00
CA VAL A 18 10.75 1.01 3.67
C VAL A 18 9.70 0.67 2.62
N PHE A 19 9.17 -0.56 2.64
CA PHE A 19 8.14 -0.98 1.71
C PHE A 19 6.83 -0.19 1.89
N SER A 20 6.41 0.07 3.12
CA SER A 20 5.23 0.89 3.41
C SER A 20 5.40 2.32 2.91
N LEU A 21 6.57 2.94 3.12
CA LEU A 21 6.84 4.28 2.62
C LEU A 21 6.83 4.33 1.08
N PHE A 22 7.46 3.34 0.44
CA PHE A 22 7.43 3.20 -1.01
C PHE A 22 6.00 3.05 -1.54
N SER A 23 5.20 2.20 -0.92
CA SER A 23 3.80 1.96 -1.32
C SER A 23 2.93 3.20 -1.13
N LEU A 24 3.13 3.94 -0.04
CA LEU A 24 2.42 5.19 0.23
C LEU A 24 2.76 6.26 -0.82
N ALA A 25 4.04 6.38 -1.18
CA ALA A 25 4.48 7.29 -2.24
C ALA A 25 3.88 6.89 -3.59
N PHE A 26 3.90 5.60 -3.92
CA PHE A 26 3.30 5.07 -5.15
C PHE A 26 1.80 5.38 -5.25
N LEU A 27 1.02 5.07 -4.20
CA LEU A 27 -0.42 5.36 -4.16
C LEU A 27 -0.71 6.87 -4.23
N SER A 28 0.11 7.69 -3.56
CA SER A 28 -0.03 9.15 -3.60
C SER A 28 0.20 9.71 -5.00
N ILE A 29 1.24 9.24 -5.70
CA ILE A 29 1.52 9.63 -7.09
C ILE A 29 0.39 9.20 -8.00
N SER A 30 -0.07 7.94 -7.88
CA SER A 30 -1.17 7.43 -8.69
C SER A 30 -2.46 8.24 -8.48
N ARG A 31 -2.78 8.62 -7.24
CA ARG A 31 -3.91 9.49 -6.94
C ARG A 31 -3.79 10.86 -7.59
N ILE A 32 -2.61 11.47 -7.54
CA ILE A 32 -2.37 12.78 -8.18
C ILE A 32 -2.61 12.64 -9.69
N LEU A 33 -2.09 11.59 -10.33
CA LEU A 33 -2.32 11.34 -11.75
C LEU A 33 -3.80 11.12 -12.08
N LEU A 34 -4.54 10.35 -11.27
CA LEU A 34 -5.97 10.13 -11.45
C LEU A 34 -6.79 11.42 -11.24
N ALA A 35 -6.42 12.25 -10.26
CA ALA A 35 -7.07 13.54 -10.02
C ALA A 35 -6.79 14.53 -11.15
N PHE A 36 -5.58 14.52 -11.73
CA PHE A 36 -5.28 15.28 -12.94
C PHE A 36 -6.05 14.77 -14.15
N TRP A 37 -6.25 13.45 -14.28
CA TRP A 37 -7.05 12.89 -15.36
C TRP A 37 -8.55 13.25 -15.24
N GLN A 38 -9.07 13.32 -14.01
CA GLN A 38 -10.46 13.68 -13.71
C GLN A 38 -10.62 15.15 -13.30
N PHE A 39 -9.74 16.03 -13.80
CA PHE A 39 -9.71 17.43 -13.38
C PHE A 39 -11.03 18.17 -13.65
N ASP A 40 -11.73 17.80 -14.74
CA ASP A 40 -13.03 18.37 -15.10
C ASP A 40 -14.12 18.11 -14.04
N ARG A 41 -13.94 17.12 -13.15
CA ARG A 41 -14.86 16.79 -12.05
C ARG A 41 -14.56 17.55 -10.77
N ILE A 42 -13.47 18.31 -10.71
CA ILE A 42 -13.00 18.98 -9.50
C ILE A 42 -13.35 20.47 -9.60
N GLU A 43 -14.38 20.89 -8.87
CA GLU A 43 -14.88 22.26 -8.95
C GLU A 43 -13.99 23.29 -8.22
N SER A 44 -13.30 22.87 -7.16
CA SER A 44 -12.45 23.78 -6.38
C SER A 44 -11.09 23.19 -5.97
N PHE A 45 -10.12 24.08 -5.75
CA PHE A 45 -8.81 23.69 -5.22
C PHE A 45 -8.89 23.09 -3.81
N ASN A 46 -9.90 23.49 -3.02
CA ASN A 46 -10.13 22.90 -1.70
C ASN A 46 -10.58 21.44 -1.81
N ASP A 47 -11.39 21.09 -2.81
CA ASP A 47 -11.82 19.71 -3.06
C ASP A 47 -10.64 18.84 -3.48
N PHE A 48 -9.74 19.38 -4.29
CA PHE A 48 -8.49 18.70 -4.66
C PHE A 48 -7.64 18.36 -3.42
N LEU A 49 -7.40 19.34 -2.54
CA LEU A 49 -6.66 19.13 -1.29
C LEU A 49 -7.39 18.16 -0.36
N TYR A 50 -8.71 18.23 -0.30
CA TYR A 50 -9.53 17.32 0.50
C TYR A 50 -9.39 15.88 0.00
N ILE A 51 -9.49 15.64 -1.31
CA ILE A 51 -9.31 14.32 -1.93
C ILE A 51 -7.92 13.75 -1.63
N LEU A 52 -6.87 14.57 -1.76
CA LEU A 52 -5.50 14.14 -1.45
C LEU A 52 -5.33 13.83 0.04
N GLY A 53 -5.80 14.70 0.94
CA GLY A 53 -5.68 14.53 2.39
C GLY A 53 -6.46 13.31 2.91
N GLN A 54 -7.71 13.15 2.48
CA GLN A 54 -8.51 11.98 2.82
C GLN A 54 -7.94 10.71 2.21
N GLY A 55 -7.43 10.81 0.98
CA GLY A 55 -6.77 9.70 0.31
C GLY A 55 -5.56 9.17 1.08
N VAL A 56 -4.65 10.05 1.50
CA VAL A 56 -3.45 9.64 2.26
C VAL A 56 -3.85 8.97 3.58
N ARG A 57 -4.90 9.47 4.26
CA ARG A 57 -5.43 8.84 5.47
C ARG A 57 -5.89 7.40 5.22
N VAL A 58 -6.60 7.17 4.13
CA VAL A 58 -7.09 5.83 3.74
C VAL A 58 -5.92 4.92 3.33
N ASP A 59 -4.91 5.45 2.63
CA ASP A 59 -3.71 4.68 2.24
C ASP A 59 -2.93 4.22 3.47
N ILE A 60 -2.72 5.11 4.45
CA ILE A 60 -2.07 4.77 5.71
C ILE A 60 -2.84 3.65 6.41
N ALA A 61 -4.16 3.77 6.53
CA ALA A 61 -4.99 2.73 7.13
C ALA A 61 -4.83 1.40 6.38
N THR A 62 -4.88 1.42 5.05
CA THR A 62 -4.76 0.23 4.19
C THR A 62 -3.41 -0.46 4.37
N LEU A 63 -2.32 0.30 4.42
CA LEU A 63 -0.98 -0.23 4.67
C LEU A 63 -0.85 -0.79 6.09
N CYS A 64 -1.44 -0.13 7.09
CA CYS A 64 -1.51 -0.66 8.45
C CYS A 64 -2.24 -2.01 8.48
N TRP A 65 -3.40 -2.13 7.83
CA TRP A 65 -4.14 -3.39 7.72
C TRP A 65 -3.32 -4.49 7.03
N LEU A 66 -2.60 -4.16 5.97
CA LEU A 66 -1.78 -5.11 5.23
C LEU A 66 -0.53 -5.56 6.00
N PHE A 67 0.09 -4.68 6.79
CA PHE A 67 1.38 -4.93 7.45
C PHE A 67 1.33 -5.21 8.95
N ILE A 68 0.20 -5.00 9.63
CA ILE A 68 0.10 -5.24 11.08
C ILE A 68 0.41 -6.70 11.44
N LEU A 69 -0.12 -7.64 10.67
CA LEU A 69 0.07 -9.07 10.88
C LEU A 69 1.54 -9.49 10.64
N PRO A 70 2.17 -9.22 9.48
CA PRO A 70 3.56 -9.58 9.28
C PRO A 70 4.51 -8.81 10.21
N ALA A 71 4.19 -7.57 10.62
CA ALA A 71 4.99 -6.83 11.59
C ALA A 71 4.95 -7.48 12.98
N LEU A 72 3.75 -7.86 13.45
CA LEU A 72 3.58 -8.54 14.74
C LEU A 72 4.33 -9.88 14.75
N LEU A 73 4.13 -10.73 13.73
CA LEU A 73 4.81 -12.01 13.63
C LEU A 73 6.33 -11.86 13.53
N SER A 74 6.82 -10.83 12.85
CA SER A 74 8.26 -10.52 12.78
C SER A 74 8.86 -10.15 14.13
N SER A 75 8.06 -9.66 15.09
CA SER A 75 8.55 -9.35 16.43
C SER A 75 8.75 -10.60 17.29
N PHE A 76 8.03 -11.69 17.01
CA PHE A 76 8.13 -12.96 17.75
C PHE A 76 9.10 -13.96 17.10
N MET A 77 9.42 -13.80 15.81
CA MET A 77 10.25 -14.76 15.08
C MET A 77 11.76 -14.52 15.28
N PRO A 78 12.58 -15.59 15.43
CA PRO A 78 14.02 -15.46 15.57
C PRO A 78 14.69 -14.96 14.28
N LEU A 79 15.64 -14.03 14.40
CA LEU A 79 16.34 -13.44 13.24
C LEU A 79 17.38 -14.38 12.58
N LYS A 80 17.78 -15.45 13.27
CA LYS A 80 18.85 -16.39 12.89
C LYS A 80 18.34 -17.83 12.92
N GLY A 81 18.93 -18.69 12.09
CA GLY A 81 18.57 -20.10 11.95
C GLY A 81 17.55 -20.35 10.83
N LYS A 82 17.28 -21.64 10.55
CA LYS A 82 16.41 -22.08 9.44
C LYS A 82 15.00 -21.48 9.51
N VAL A 83 14.46 -21.31 10.72
CA VAL A 83 13.13 -20.70 10.95
C VAL A 83 13.12 -19.23 10.53
N GLY A 84 14.17 -18.46 10.89
CA GLY A 84 14.28 -17.05 10.52
C GLY A 84 14.49 -16.83 9.01
N GLU A 85 15.18 -17.74 8.34
CA GLU A 85 15.33 -17.72 6.87
C GLU A 85 14.02 -18.03 6.16
N CYS A 86 13.29 -19.05 6.62
CA CYS A 86 11.95 -19.35 6.14
C CYS A 86 11.00 -18.15 6.32
N TRP A 87 11.03 -17.52 7.51
CA TRP A 87 10.21 -16.34 7.78
C TRP A 87 10.55 -15.15 6.87
N LYS A 88 11.83 -14.87 6.60
CA LYS A 88 12.24 -13.84 5.64
C LYS A 88 11.70 -14.11 4.23
N TRP A 89 11.63 -15.37 3.83
CA TRP A 89 11.06 -15.75 2.53
C TRP A 89 9.55 -15.54 2.49
N VAL A 90 8.83 -15.94 3.55
CA VAL A 90 7.39 -15.66 3.71
C VAL A 90 7.10 -14.16 3.69
N LEU A 91 7.86 -13.35 4.44
CA LEU A 91 7.74 -11.89 4.43
C LEU A 91 7.94 -11.31 3.02
N ARG A 92 8.91 -11.83 2.27
CA ARG A 92 9.15 -11.39 0.89
C ARG A 92 7.95 -11.69 0.01
N LEU A 93 7.40 -12.90 0.08
CA LEU A 93 6.19 -13.25 -0.66
C LEU A 93 5.01 -12.38 -0.25
N TRP A 94 4.84 -12.10 1.04
CA TRP A 94 3.78 -11.24 1.54
C TRP A 94 3.89 -9.81 0.98
N MET A 95 5.09 -9.22 0.98
CA MET A 95 5.31 -7.88 0.41
C MET A 95 5.04 -7.85 -1.09
N VAL A 96 5.48 -8.88 -1.84
CA VAL A 96 5.21 -8.96 -3.28
C VAL A 96 3.72 -9.12 -3.55
N ALA A 97 3.04 -10.04 -2.86
CA ALA A 97 1.60 -10.23 -2.99
C ALA A 97 0.82 -8.96 -2.61
N GLY A 98 1.23 -8.29 -1.53
CA GLY A 98 0.69 -7.01 -1.10
C GLY A 98 0.85 -5.92 -2.16
N LEU A 99 2.04 -5.82 -2.79
CA LEU A 99 2.26 -4.88 -3.90
C LEU A 99 1.32 -5.16 -5.07
N TRP A 100 1.20 -6.43 -5.46
CA TRP A 100 0.31 -6.86 -6.55
C TRP A 100 -1.13 -6.47 -6.27
N ILE A 101 -1.62 -6.70 -5.05
CA ILE A 101 -2.96 -6.30 -4.64
C ILE A 101 -3.12 -4.77 -4.72
N LEU A 102 -2.18 -3.99 -4.18
CA LEU A 102 -2.25 -2.52 -4.22
C LEU A 102 -2.29 -1.99 -5.66
N VAL A 103 -1.42 -2.51 -6.53
CA VAL A 103 -1.38 -2.13 -7.95
C VAL A 103 -2.67 -2.53 -8.65
N TYR A 104 -3.17 -3.75 -8.44
CA TYR A 104 -4.42 -4.23 -9.02
C TYR A 104 -5.61 -3.34 -8.62
N MET A 105 -5.72 -3.00 -7.34
CA MET A 105 -6.81 -2.15 -6.84
C MET A 105 -6.75 -0.73 -7.41
N GLU A 106 -5.55 -0.17 -7.60
CA GLU A 106 -5.40 1.15 -8.21
C GLU A 106 -5.67 1.11 -9.72
N LEU A 107 -5.33 0.03 -10.42
CA LEU A 107 -5.71 -0.17 -11.82
C LEU A 107 -7.23 -0.31 -11.98
N ALA A 108 -7.88 -1.04 -11.07
CA ALA A 108 -9.34 -1.15 -11.02
C ALA A 108 -10.02 0.19 -10.69
N THR A 109 -9.29 1.17 -10.13
CA THR A 109 -9.86 2.48 -9.78
C THR A 109 -10.25 3.31 -11.00
N ALA A 110 -9.48 3.27 -12.08
CA ALA A 110 -9.79 4.03 -13.29
C ALA A 110 -11.17 3.69 -13.90
N PRO A 111 -11.52 2.41 -14.17
CA PRO A 111 -12.85 2.06 -14.67
C PRO A 111 -13.95 2.27 -13.62
N PHE A 112 -13.66 2.06 -12.33
CA PHE A 112 -14.66 2.24 -11.27
C PHE A 112 -15.08 3.71 -11.10
N ILE A 113 -14.15 4.64 -11.30
CA ILE A 113 -14.47 6.08 -11.31
C ILE A 113 -15.36 6.43 -12.50
N GLN A 114 -15.15 5.84 -13.68
CA GLN A 114 -15.98 6.13 -14.84
C GLN A 114 -17.44 5.68 -14.67
N GLU A 115 -17.64 4.52 -14.05
CA GLU A 115 -18.97 3.92 -13.92
C GLU A 115 -19.71 4.36 -12.65
N TYR A 116 -18.99 4.52 -11.54
CA TYR A 116 -19.58 4.72 -10.21
C TYR A 116 -19.10 5.99 -9.49
N ASP A 117 -18.21 6.78 -10.09
CA ASP A 117 -17.60 7.97 -9.46
C ASP A 117 -16.94 7.68 -8.10
N LEU A 118 -16.59 6.42 -7.84
CA LEU A 118 -16.07 5.93 -6.57
C LEU A 118 -14.81 5.10 -6.81
N ARG A 119 -13.96 5.01 -5.77
CA ARG A 119 -12.86 4.02 -5.74
C ARG A 119 -13.42 2.63 -5.40
N PRO A 120 -12.73 1.54 -5.80
CA PRO A 120 -13.13 0.19 -5.45
C PRO A 120 -13.27 0.02 -3.94
N ASN A 121 -14.50 -0.27 -3.50
CA ASN A 121 -14.86 -0.51 -2.11
C ASN A 121 -15.65 -1.82 -2.01
N ARG A 122 -16.53 -1.99 -1.02
CA ARG A 122 -17.41 -3.17 -0.92
C ARG A 122 -18.19 -3.45 -2.23
N LEU A 123 -18.62 -2.40 -2.95
CA LEU A 123 -19.35 -2.53 -4.23
C LEU A 123 -18.53 -3.29 -5.28
N PHE A 124 -17.20 -3.15 -5.27
CA PHE A 124 -16.32 -3.88 -6.19
C PHE A 124 -16.48 -5.40 -6.04
N VAL A 125 -16.63 -5.88 -4.79
CA VAL A 125 -16.83 -7.30 -4.50
C VAL A 125 -18.23 -7.75 -4.92
N GLU A 126 -19.23 -6.91 -4.74
CA GLU A 126 -20.62 -7.23 -5.09
C GLU A 126 -20.82 -7.35 -6.60
N TYR A 127 -20.15 -6.52 -7.41
CA TYR A 127 -20.18 -6.64 -8.87
C TYR A 127 -19.43 -7.87 -9.40
N LEU A 128 -18.45 -8.41 -8.67
CA LEU A 128 -17.81 -9.67 -9.04
C LEU A 128 -18.74 -10.89 -8.84
N ILE A 129 -19.75 -10.77 -7.97
CA ILE A 129 -20.67 -11.87 -7.64
C ILE A 129 -21.83 -11.93 -8.64
N TYR A 130 -22.19 -10.81 -9.27
CA TYR A 130 -23.28 -10.71 -10.25
C TYR A 130 -22.76 -10.17 -11.59
N PRO A 131 -22.23 -11.06 -12.47
CA PRO A 131 -21.74 -10.69 -13.79
C PRO A 131 -22.87 -10.29 -14.76
#